data_AF-A0A7C4J1U4-F1
#
_entry.id   AF-A0A7C4J1U4-F1
#
_cell.length_a   1.000
_cell.length_b   1.000
_cell.length_c   1.000
_cell.angle_alpha   90.00
_cell.angle_beta   90.00
_cell.angle_gamma   90.00
#
_symmetry.space_group_name_H-M   'P 1'
#
loop_
_entity.id
_entity.type
_entity.pdbx_description
1 polymer ?
#
loop_
_entity_poly.entity_id
_entity_poly.type
_entity_poly.pdbx_seq_one_letter_code
_entity_poly.pdbx_strand_id
1 'polypeptide(L)'
;MNEYISSNDTMIDSLGECIYPSPLQISKFIDDSQRIAIDIEAHLLEQSFNNTGTIASFENAGPRKKIFFNPETTRAAIVTCGGLCPGINNVIQGIVRMLNFQYGIKTIYGVRYGFEGLIKRYGHSFIELTPAFVHDLHEKGGTVL
;
A
#
# COMPACT_ATOMS: atom_id res chain seq x y z
N MET A 1 -27.68 -2.98 -14.10
CA MET A 1 -27.26 -1.84 -13.27
C MET A 1 -25.94 -1.38 -13.85
N ASN A 2 -25.94 -0.34 -14.69
CA ASN A 2 -24.70 0.30 -15.13
C ASN A 2 -24.44 1.42 -14.14
N GLU A 3 -23.82 1.09 -13.01
CA GLU A 3 -23.31 2.12 -12.11
C GLU A 3 -22.11 2.77 -12.79
N TYR A 4 -22.26 4.06 -13.10
CA TYR A 4 -21.23 4.86 -13.72
C TYR A 4 -20.21 5.23 -12.65
N ILE A 5 -18.94 4.83 -12.82
CA ILE A 5 -17.87 5.21 -11.89
C ILE A 5 -17.53 6.68 -12.14
N SER A 6 -17.68 7.52 -11.13
CA SER A 6 -17.34 8.93 -11.17
C SER A 6 -15.93 9.18 -10.61
N SER A 7 -15.39 10.36 -10.85
CA SER A 7 -14.11 10.77 -10.26
C SER A 7 -14.13 10.78 -8.72
N ASN A 8 -15.29 10.97 -8.10
CA ASN A 8 -15.40 10.95 -6.63
C ASN A 8 -15.22 9.54 -6.06
N ASP A 9 -15.62 8.50 -6.80
CA ASP A 9 -15.48 7.11 -6.38
C ASP A 9 -14.03 6.63 -6.38
N THR A 10 -13.14 7.38 -7.05
CA THR A 10 -11.72 7.05 -7.20
C THR A 10 -10.79 8.06 -6.53
N MET A 11 -11.33 8.94 -5.69
CA MET A 11 -10.55 9.79 -4.81
C MET A 11 -9.98 8.97 -3.66
N ILE A 12 -8.71 9.22 -3.32
CA ILE A 12 -8.03 8.55 -2.22
C ILE A 12 -8.00 9.49 -1.02
N ASP A 13 -8.45 9.01 0.14
CA ASP A 13 -8.39 9.77 1.38
C ASP A 13 -6.95 10.01 1.82
N SER A 14 -6.69 11.21 2.35
CA SER A 14 -5.41 11.58 2.94
C SER A 14 -5.51 11.69 4.46
N LEU A 15 -4.43 11.30 5.15
CA LEU A 15 -4.28 11.47 6.60
C LEU A 15 -3.94 12.91 7.01
N GLY A 16 -3.68 13.79 6.04
CA GLY A 16 -3.34 15.19 6.25
C GLY A 16 -2.19 15.65 5.35
N GLU A 17 -1.56 16.77 5.72
CA GLU A 17 -0.46 17.33 4.94
C GLU A 17 0.81 16.47 5.03
N CYS A 18 1.39 16.12 3.87
CA CYS A 18 2.67 15.43 3.78
C CYS A 18 3.84 16.42 3.91
N ILE A 19 4.48 16.46 5.09
CA ILE A 19 5.52 17.44 5.39
C ILE A 19 6.95 16.87 5.39
N TYR A 20 7.12 15.56 5.59
CA TYR A 20 8.45 14.96 5.69
C TYR A 20 9.01 14.67 4.30
N PRO A 21 10.27 15.01 3.99
CA PRO A 21 10.88 14.61 2.73
C PRO A 21 11.00 13.09 2.66
N SER A 22 10.73 12.52 1.48
CA SER A 22 10.95 11.10 1.25
C SER A 22 12.44 10.78 1.30
N PRO A 23 12.86 9.71 1.99
CA PRO A 23 14.28 9.32 2.08
C PRO A 23 14.82 8.71 0.78
N LEU A 24 13.94 8.40 -0.17
CA LEU A 24 14.30 7.70 -1.41
C LEU A 24 15.25 8.52 -2.29
N GLN A 25 16.34 7.90 -2.72
CA GLN A 25 17.33 8.47 -3.63
C GLN A 25 17.02 8.06 -5.07
N ILE A 26 15.96 8.63 -5.64
CA ILE A 26 15.46 8.31 -6.99
C ILE A 26 15.30 9.57 -7.85
N SER A 27 15.35 9.40 -9.17
CA SER A 27 15.27 10.51 -10.12
C SER A 27 13.84 10.99 -10.39
N LYS A 28 12.83 10.11 -10.23
CA LYS A 28 11.44 10.41 -10.56
C LYS A 28 10.51 10.11 -9.40
N PHE A 29 9.77 11.12 -8.99
CA PHE A 29 8.64 11.02 -8.07
C PHE A 29 7.34 11.26 -8.84
N ILE A 30 6.24 10.73 -8.32
CA ILE A 30 4.91 10.91 -8.87
C ILE A 30 4.18 11.99 -8.06
N ASP A 31 3.31 12.71 -8.75
CA ASP A 31 2.41 13.72 -8.18
C ASP A 31 0.97 13.19 -8.23
N ASP A 32 0.13 13.57 -7.27
CA ASP A 32 -1.25 13.06 -7.16
C ASP A 32 -2.14 13.48 -8.35
N SER A 33 -1.73 14.52 -9.09
CA SER A 33 -2.36 14.90 -10.37
C SER A 33 -2.09 13.92 -11.52
N GLN A 34 -1.09 13.04 -11.39
CA GLN A 34 -0.80 12.01 -12.39
C GLN A 34 -1.80 10.87 -12.24
N ARG A 35 -2.79 10.84 -13.11
CA ARG A 35 -3.89 9.86 -13.10
C ARG A 35 -3.96 9.11 -14.42
N ILE A 36 -4.52 7.91 -14.40
CA ILE A 36 -4.80 7.08 -15.58
C ILE A 36 -6.30 6.93 -15.72
N ALA A 37 -6.83 7.17 -16.92
CA ALA A 37 -8.25 7.00 -17.20
C ALA A 37 -8.70 5.54 -16.99
N ILE A 38 -9.89 5.34 -16.43
CA ILE A 38 -10.46 4.01 -16.21
C ILE A 38 -10.80 3.36 -17.55
N ASP A 39 -11.48 4.12 -18.40
CA ASP A 39 -11.83 3.73 -19.75
C ASP A 39 -10.79 4.23 -20.75
N ILE A 40 -10.57 3.47 -21.81
CA ILE A 40 -9.69 3.85 -22.92
C ILE A 40 -10.45 4.04 -24.23
N GLU A 41 -11.74 3.68 -24.25
CA GLU A 41 -12.59 3.86 -25.41
C GLU A 41 -13.07 5.31 -25.50
N ALA A 42 -12.84 5.95 -26.65
CA ALA A 42 -13.11 7.38 -26.83
C ALA A 42 -14.55 7.78 -26.47
N HIS A 43 -15.53 6.97 -26.86
CA HIS A 43 -16.94 7.26 -26.58
C HIS A 43 -17.28 7.25 -25.07
N LEU A 44 -16.63 6.39 -24.28
CA LEU A 44 -16.81 6.34 -22.82
C LEU A 44 -16.11 7.51 -22.13
N LEU A 45 -14.94 7.90 -22.62
CA LEU A 45 -14.22 9.09 -22.15
C LEU A 45 -15.04 10.37 -22.39
N GLU A 46 -15.59 10.53 -23.59
CA GLU A 46 -16.47 11.63 -23.95
C GLU A 46 -17.72 11.64 -23.08
N GLN A 47 -18.36 10.48 -22.87
CA GLN A 47 -19.50 10.37 -21.98
C GLN A 47 -19.16 10.76 -20.53
N SER A 48 -17.99 10.36 -20.02
CA SER A 48 -17.50 10.74 -18.69
C SER A 48 -17.40 12.23 -18.53
N PHE A 49 -16.73 12.85 -19.49
CA PHE A 49 -16.49 14.27 -19.50
C PHE A 49 -17.78 15.06 -19.65
N ASN A 50 -18.67 14.65 -20.55
CA ASN A 50 -19.95 15.33 -20.77
C ASN A 50 -20.90 15.25 -19.57
N ASN A 51 -20.87 14.14 -18.84
CA ASN A 51 -21.76 13.94 -17.69
C ASN A 51 -21.25 14.58 -16.40
N THR A 52 -19.93 14.56 -16.18
CA THR A 52 -19.33 14.93 -14.89
C THR A 52 -18.38 16.12 -14.95
N GLY A 53 -18.03 16.59 -16.16
CA GLY A 53 -16.99 17.60 -16.37
C GLY A 53 -15.56 17.08 -16.18
N THR A 54 -15.39 15.79 -15.91
CA THR A 54 -14.10 15.15 -15.65
C THR A 54 -14.03 13.78 -16.30
N ILE A 55 -12.82 13.25 -16.46
CA ILE A 55 -12.61 11.86 -16.88
C ILE A 55 -12.39 11.03 -15.61
N ALA A 56 -13.25 10.03 -15.40
CA ALA A 56 -13.06 9.05 -14.34
C ALA A 56 -11.69 8.38 -14.50
N SER A 57 -10.87 8.45 -13.45
CA SER A 57 -9.46 8.07 -13.50
C SER A 57 -8.97 7.57 -12.15
N PHE A 58 -7.97 6.72 -12.13
CA PHE A 58 -7.25 6.29 -10.92
C PHE A 58 -5.97 7.09 -10.71
N GLU A 59 -5.64 7.37 -9.46
CA GLU A 59 -4.35 7.97 -9.11
C GLU A 59 -3.19 6.99 -9.35
N ASN A 60 -2.07 7.47 -9.89
CA ASN A 60 -0.88 6.65 -10.04
C ASN A 60 -0.22 6.35 -8.70
N ALA A 61 -0.13 5.07 -8.36
CA ALA A 61 0.71 4.61 -7.26
C ALA A 61 2.20 4.90 -7.57
N GLY A 62 2.95 5.30 -6.54
CA GLY A 62 4.38 5.51 -6.66
C GLY A 62 4.96 6.41 -5.56
N PRO A 63 6.30 6.57 -5.54
CA PRO A 63 6.95 7.36 -4.51
C PRO A 63 6.61 8.85 -4.65
N ARG A 64 6.32 9.49 -3.52
CA ARG A 64 6.08 10.94 -3.42
C ARG A 64 7.31 11.67 -2.88
N LYS A 65 7.51 12.93 -3.27
CA LYS A 65 8.64 13.75 -2.77
C LYS A 65 8.53 14.03 -1.28
N LYS A 66 7.30 14.18 -0.78
CA LYS A 66 6.98 14.33 0.64
C LYS A 66 6.03 13.22 1.07
N ILE A 67 6.17 12.78 2.32
CA ILE A 67 5.38 11.72 2.95
C ILE A 67 4.80 12.22 4.28
N PHE A 68 3.73 11.56 4.72
CA PHE A 68 3.02 11.93 5.95
C PHE A 68 3.74 11.48 7.21
N PHE A 69 4.34 10.30 7.20
CA PHE A 69 4.98 9.70 8.37
C PHE A 69 6.47 10.02 8.43
N ASN A 70 6.98 10.38 9.62
CA ASN A 70 8.41 10.46 9.88
C ASN A 70 9.00 9.05 9.96
N PRO A 71 9.87 8.61 9.04
CA PRO A 71 10.37 7.24 9.04
C PRO A 71 11.13 6.85 10.32
N GLU A 72 11.79 7.80 10.99
CA GLU A 72 12.59 7.53 12.20
C GLU A 72 11.75 7.07 13.39
N THR A 73 10.54 7.60 13.52
CA THR A 73 9.62 7.30 14.64
C THR A 73 8.51 6.34 14.25
N THR A 74 8.40 6.01 12.96
CA THR A 74 7.34 5.16 12.44
C THR A 74 7.56 3.71 12.84
N ARG A 75 6.47 3.03 13.15
CA ARG A 75 6.42 1.58 13.37
C ARG A 75 5.35 1.03 12.45
N ALA A 76 5.65 -0.07 11.77
CA ALA A 76 4.72 -0.71 10.85
C ALA A 76 4.26 -2.06 11.40
N ALA A 77 3.06 -2.48 11.02
CA ALA A 77 2.57 -3.83 11.26
C ALA A 77 2.00 -4.41 9.97
N ILE A 78 2.28 -5.68 9.71
CA ILE A 78 1.79 -6.43 8.55
C ILE A 78 0.88 -7.54 9.07
N VAL A 79 -0.29 -7.67 8.47
CA VAL A 79 -1.28 -8.72 8.77
C VAL A 79 -1.74 -9.35 7.46
N THR A 80 -1.89 -10.67 7.44
CA THR A 80 -2.43 -11.40 6.30
C THR A 80 -3.74 -12.06 6.70
N CYS A 81 -4.81 -11.78 5.97
CA CYS A 81 -6.17 -12.22 6.29
C CYS A 81 -6.77 -13.06 5.16
N GLY A 82 -7.75 -13.89 5.48
CA GLY A 82 -8.47 -14.71 4.51
C GLY A 82 -7.75 -16.02 4.17
N GLY A 83 -8.08 -16.58 3.00
CA GLY A 83 -7.47 -17.81 2.51
C GLY A 83 -6.03 -17.63 2.06
N LEU A 84 -5.26 -18.73 2.06
CA LEU A 84 -3.89 -18.72 1.58
C LEU A 84 -3.84 -18.62 0.04
N CYS A 85 -2.91 -17.81 -0.45
CA CYS A 85 -2.62 -17.65 -1.87
C CYS A 85 -1.10 -17.71 -2.08
N PRO A 86 -0.59 -18.32 -3.17
CA PRO A 86 0.82 -18.24 -3.51
C PRO A 86 1.31 -16.78 -3.59
N GLY A 87 2.48 -16.50 -3.01
CA GLY A 87 3.11 -15.18 -3.08
C GLY A 87 2.90 -14.27 -1.86
N ILE A 88 2.07 -14.65 -0.88
CA ILE A 88 1.87 -13.84 0.34
C ILE A 88 3.20 -13.58 1.06
N ASN A 89 4.02 -14.62 1.21
CA ASN A 89 5.36 -14.49 1.78
C ASN A 89 6.29 -13.56 0.98
N ASN A 90 6.18 -13.55 -0.36
CA ASN A 90 6.91 -12.61 -1.21
C ASN A 90 6.47 -11.16 -0.95
N VAL A 91 5.17 -10.93 -0.76
CA VAL A 91 4.62 -9.61 -0.42
C VAL A 91 5.16 -9.15 0.94
N ILE A 92 5.12 -10.01 1.97
CA ILE A 92 5.68 -9.69 3.30
C ILE A 92 7.16 -9.33 3.19
N GLN A 93 7.95 -10.17 2.50
CA GLN A 93 9.38 -9.94 2.31
C GLN A 93 9.68 -8.63 1.57
N GLY A 94 8.92 -8.32 0.51
CA GLY A 94 9.06 -7.07 -0.25
C GLY A 94 8.76 -5.84 0.58
N ILE A 95 7.66 -5.85 1.34
CA ILE A 95 7.27 -4.74 2.22
C ILE A 95 8.33 -4.52 3.31
N VAL A 96 8.77 -5.58 4.00
CA VAL A 96 9.76 -5.49 5.07
C VAL A 96 11.08 -4.90 4.56
N ARG A 97 11.56 -5.38 3.41
CA ARG A 97 12.80 -4.85 2.80
C ARG A 97 12.65 -3.40 2.37
N MET A 98 11.51 -3.01 1.80
CA MET A 98 11.24 -1.61 1.40
C MET A 98 11.23 -0.68 2.62
N LEU A 99 10.45 -1.02 3.64
CA LEU A 99 10.35 -0.24 4.87
C LEU A 99 11.71 -0.10 5.55
N ASN A 100 12.47 -1.19 5.65
CA ASN A 100 13.75 -1.18 6.35
C ASN A 100 14.88 -0.53 5.55
N PHE A 101 15.15 -0.99 4.33
CA PHE A 101 16.33 -0.55 3.58
C PHE A 101 16.14 0.80 2.89
N GLN A 102 14.93 1.09 2.40
CA GLN A 102 14.68 2.30 1.62
C GLN A 102 14.10 3.43 2.46
N TYR A 103 13.25 3.09 3.44
CA TYR A 103 12.66 4.09 4.33
C TYR A 103 13.32 4.16 5.71
N GLY A 104 14.22 3.23 6.07
CA GLY A 104 14.93 3.27 7.36
C GLY A 104 14.06 2.90 8.57
N ILE A 105 12.85 2.37 8.37
CA ILE A 105 11.93 1.96 9.44
C ILE A 105 12.46 0.68 10.08
N LYS A 106 12.79 0.76 11.37
CA LYS A 106 13.44 -0.34 12.10
C LYS A 106 12.46 -1.27 12.79
N THR A 107 11.31 -0.76 13.25
CA THR A 107 10.32 -1.57 13.97
C THR A 107 9.18 -1.97 13.05
N ILE A 108 9.17 -3.24 12.65
CA ILE A 108 8.14 -3.82 11.79
C ILE A 108 7.61 -5.08 12.47
N TYR A 109 6.30 -5.13 12.68
CA TYR A 109 5.63 -6.23 13.35
C TYR A 109 4.88 -7.11 12.35
N GLY A 110 4.86 -8.41 12.61
CA GLY A 110 3.98 -9.37 11.99
C GLY A 110 2.85 -9.74 12.94
N VAL A 111 1.62 -9.55 12.51
CA VAL A 111 0.41 -9.93 13.26
C VAL A 111 -0.03 -11.31 12.79
N ARG A 112 -0.11 -12.25 13.72
CA ARG A 112 -0.40 -13.64 13.40
C ARG A 112 -1.89 -13.94 13.31
N TYR A 113 -2.28 -14.89 12.46
CA TYR A 113 -3.65 -15.39 12.34
C TYR A 113 -4.68 -14.31 11.95
N GLY A 114 -4.29 -13.41 11.05
CA GLY A 114 -5.16 -12.33 10.54
C GLY A 114 -5.60 -11.36 11.64
N PHE A 115 -6.85 -10.88 11.55
CA PHE A 115 -7.38 -9.94 12.54
C PHE A 115 -7.52 -10.54 13.95
N GLU A 116 -7.55 -11.86 14.10
CA GLU A 116 -7.54 -12.50 15.41
C GLU A 116 -6.30 -12.11 16.23
N GLY A 117 -5.15 -11.97 15.57
CA GLY A 117 -3.89 -11.56 16.19
C GLY A 117 -3.91 -10.17 16.82
N LEU A 118 -4.83 -9.29 16.42
CA LEU A 118 -5.00 -7.97 17.03
C LEU A 118 -5.89 -8.01 18.28
N ILE A 119 -6.61 -9.11 18.51
CA ILE A 119 -7.60 -9.18 19.58
C ILE A 119 -6.95 -9.76 20.84
N LYS A 120 -6.76 -8.90 21.84
CA LYS A 120 -6.10 -9.20 23.12
C LYS A 120 -6.51 -10.53 23.78
N ARG A 121 -7.79 -10.91 23.70
CA ARG A 121 -8.31 -12.13 24.37
C ARG A 121 -7.70 -13.43 23.86
N TYR A 122 -7.20 -13.46 22.62
CA TYR A 122 -6.56 -14.65 22.05
C TYR A 122 -5.09 -14.77 22.44
N GLY A 123 -4.49 -13.72 23.02
CA GLY A 123 -3.15 -13.79 23.61
C GLY A 123 -2.00 -13.97 22.61
N HIS A 124 -2.22 -13.72 21.32
CA HIS A 124 -1.19 -13.82 20.30
C HIS A 124 -0.16 -12.69 20.44
N SER A 125 1.11 -13.02 20.63
CA SER A 125 2.20 -12.05 20.49
C SER A 125 2.47 -11.73 19.02
N PHE A 126 2.81 -10.46 18.75
CA PHE A 126 3.40 -10.05 17.47
C PHE A 126 4.81 -10.61 17.32
N ILE A 127 5.20 -10.88 16.08
CA ILE A 127 6.58 -11.24 15.74
C ILE A 127 7.30 -10.02 15.17
N GLU A 128 8.61 -9.94 15.37
CA GLU A 128 9.43 -8.90 14.75
C GLU A 128 9.87 -9.35 13.35
N LEU A 129 9.59 -8.51 12.35
CA LEU A 129 9.94 -8.78 10.95
C LEU A 129 11.18 -7.99 10.57
N THR A 130 12.34 -8.65 10.64
CA THR A 130 13.63 -8.08 10.20
C THR A 130 13.97 -8.52 8.78
N PRO A 131 14.86 -7.81 8.06
CA PRO A 131 15.32 -8.26 6.75
C PRO A 131 15.95 -9.66 6.76
N ALA A 132 16.60 -10.04 7.86
CA ALA A 132 17.16 -11.37 8.07
C ALA A 132 16.05 -12.42 8.26
N PHE A 133 15.04 -12.11 9.07
CA PHE A 133 13.89 -13.00 9.26
C PHE A 133 13.16 -13.31 7.95
N VAL A 134 13.01 -12.31 7.07
CA VAL A 134 12.27 -12.47 5.82
C VAL A 134 13.11 -12.98 4.64
N HIS A 135 14.39 -13.32 4.83
CA HIS A 135 15.32 -13.55 3.71
C HIS A 135 14.83 -14.60 2.69
N ASP A 136 14.35 -15.74 3.20
CA ASP A 136 13.97 -16.92 2.40
C ASP A 136 12.46 -17.15 2.36
N LEU A 137 11.64 -16.15 2.71
CA LEU A 137 10.19 -16.35 2.77
C LEU A 137 9.59 -16.61 1.38
N HIS A 138 10.12 -15.99 0.33
CA HIS A 138 9.72 -16.22 -1.05
C HIS A 138 9.83 -17.68 -1.52
N GLU A 139 10.63 -18.52 -0.86
CA GLU A 139 10.75 -19.96 -1.15
C GLU A 139 9.68 -20.81 -0.44
N LYS A 140 8.91 -20.20 0.48
CA LYS A 140 7.94 -20.88 1.34
C LYS A 140 6.51 -20.57 0.92
N GLY A 141 5.70 -21.62 0.75
CA GLY A 141 4.26 -21.48 0.53
C GLY A 141 3.51 -20.93 1.75
N GLY A 142 2.27 -20.48 1.53
CA GLY A 142 1.41 -19.93 2.57
C GLY A 142 1.87 -18.55 3.08
N THR A 143 1.74 -18.34 4.39
CA THR A 143 2.15 -17.12 5.10
C THR A 143 2.92 -17.50 6.36
N VAL A 144 3.91 -16.69 6.72
CA VAL A 144 4.60 -16.78 8.03
C VAL A 144 3.77 -16.18 9.18
N LEU A 145 2.66 -15.49 8.86
CA LEU A 145 1.79 -14.73 9.77
C LEU A 145 0.45 -15.43 10.02
#